data_AF-A0A7W7N7J7-F1
#
_entry.id   AF-A0A7W7N7J7-F1
#
_cell.length_a   1.000
_cell.length_b   1.000
_cell.length_c   1.000
_cell.angle_alpha   90.00
_cell.angle_beta   90.00
_cell.angle_gamma   90.00
#
_symmetry.space_group_name_H-M   'P 1'
#
loop_
_entity.id
_entity.type
_entity.pdbx_description
1 polymer ?
#
loop_
_entity_poly.entity_id
_entity_poly.type
_entity_poly.pdbx_seq_one_letter_code
_entity_poly.pdbx_strand_id
1 'polypeptide(L)'
;MKTELRLKIKRSFLDNYKRELHLHPDFIKFEDKDLVNDGFTSFKTNEIKEFCYGVTLYQYRLVFGREYQVWIKNFDDEILKIKFTSYFGIKKLKVHELYSEIITSVWDLYFKEKTIAFIEDFKQGKSFFIGEAEINPEGIIITVSKLLKQEKKLIAWNDVGIRKYATYFSVYSKENPLDFNRGYSYQKDWNTFVLYNVVNTIIANKNIKND
;
A
#
# COMPACT_ATOMS: atom_id res chain seq x y z
N MET A 1 -5.06 -10.86 -18.67
CA MET A 1 -4.49 -9.75 -19.46
C MET A 1 -4.26 -8.59 -18.50
N LYS A 2 -3.07 -7.99 -18.50
CA LYS A 2 -2.81 -6.76 -17.75
C LYS A 2 -3.51 -5.62 -18.50
N THR A 3 -4.73 -5.29 -18.07
CA THR A 3 -5.54 -4.28 -18.75
C THR A 3 -5.06 -2.91 -18.30
N GLU A 4 -4.59 -2.14 -19.26
CA GLU A 4 -4.25 -0.73 -19.12
C GLU A 4 -5.46 0.09 -18.60
N LEU A 5 -5.20 1.09 -17.77
CA LEU A 5 -6.22 2.02 -17.28
C LEU A 5 -5.89 3.45 -17.70
N ARG A 6 -6.80 4.07 -18.46
CA ARG A 6 -6.74 5.51 -18.79
C ARG A 6 -7.98 6.22 -18.27
N LEU A 7 -7.77 7.25 -17.46
CA LEU A 7 -8.87 8.01 -16.89
C LEU A 7 -8.50 9.46 -16.64
N LYS A 8 -9.51 10.28 -16.44
CA LYS A 8 -9.38 11.71 -16.14
C LYS A 8 -9.84 12.00 -14.71
N ILE A 9 -8.92 12.48 -13.87
CA ILE A 9 -9.16 12.79 -12.46
C ILE A 9 -9.40 14.29 -12.29
N LYS A 10 -10.45 14.65 -11.55
CA LYS A 10 -10.69 16.01 -11.08
C LYS A 10 -10.34 16.07 -9.59
N ARG A 11 -9.42 16.94 -9.15
CA ARG A 11 -8.89 16.89 -7.76
C ARG A 11 -9.91 17.29 -6.72
N SER A 12 -10.83 18.19 -7.04
CA SER A 12 -11.90 18.64 -6.15
C SER A 12 -13.10 19.11 -6.95
N PHE A 13 -14.26 19.31 -6.34
CA PHE A 13 -15.43 19.87 -7.05
C PHE A 13 -15.14 21.24 -7.70
N LEU A 14 -14.28 22.06 -7.06
CA LEU A 14 -13.91 23.40 -7.51
C LEU A 14 -12.80 23.41 -8.58
N ASP A 15 -12.15 22.27 -8.81
CA ASP A 15 -11.09 22.14 -9.80
C ASP A 15 -11.69 22.05 -11.22
N ASN A 16 -11.50 23.07 -12.05
CA ASN A 16 -12.02 23.04 -13.42
C ASN A 16 -11.15 22.21 -14.37
N TYR A 17 -10.00 21.71 -13.90
CA TYR A 17 -9.08 20.95 -14.71
C TYR A 17 -9.21 19.44 -14.46
N LYS A 18 -9.08 18.66 -15.54
CA LYS A 18 -9.11 17.20 -15.51
C LYS A 18 -7.73 16.69 -15.87
N ARG A 19 -7.07 16.08 -14.89
CA ARG A 19 -5.72 15.53 -15.00
C ARG A 19 -5.75 14.12 -15.55
N GLU A 20 -4.90 13.84 -16.53
CA GLU A 20 -4.80 12.51 -17.12
C GLU A 20 -3.99 11.56 -16.22
N LEU A 21 -4.58 10.41 -15.90
CA LEU A 21 -3.88 9.26 -15.32
C LEU A 21 -3.84 8.14 -16.36
N HIS A 22 -2.64 7.60 -16.55
CA HIS A 22 -2.40 6.47 -17.43
C HIS A 22 -1.58 5.42 -16.66
N LEU A 23 -2.21 4.29 -16.37
CA LEU A 23 -1.57 3.10 -15.83
C LEU A 23 -1.37 2.10 -16.98
N HIS A 24 -0.14 1.99 -17.47
CA HIS A 24 0.26 1.10 -18.56
C HIS A 24 1.12 -0.04 -18.01
N PRO A 25 1.13 -1.25 -18.61
CA PRO A 25 2.04 -2.32 -18.18
C PRO A 25 3.52 -1.91 -18.09
N ASP A 26 3.95 -0.97 -18.94
CA ASP A 26 5.36 -0.53 -19.02
C ASP A 26 5.67 0.75 -18.24
N PHE A 27 4.66 1.52 -17.86
CA PHE A 27 4.85 2.79 -17.16
C PHE A 27 3.59 3.27 -16.43
N ILE A 28 3.80 4.11 -15.42
CA ILE A 28 2.77 4.99 -14.89
C ILE A 28 3.04 6.42 -15.30
N LYS A 29 2.00 7.16 -15.66
CA LYS A 29 2.06 8.60 -15.95
C LYS A 29 0.86 9.32 -15.35
N PHE A 30 1.10 10.40 -14.62
CA PHE A 30 0.05 11.23 -14.04
C PHE A 30 0.37 12.71 -14.17
N GLU A 31 -0.62 13.49 -14.58
CA GLU A 31 -0.52 14.93 -14.71
C GLU A 31 -0.68 15.60 -13.34
N ASP A 32 0.41 15.79 -12.60
CA ASP A 32 0.38 16.30 -11.21
C ASP A 32 0.97 17.69 -10.99
N LYS A 33 1.60 18.31 -11.99
CA LYS A 33 2.17 19.66 -11.88
C LYS A 33 1.28 20.68 -12.59
N ASP A 34 1.25 21.90 -12.08
CA ASP A 34 0.48 22.99 -12.67
C ASP A 34 1.30 23.68 -13.78
N LEU A 35 0.84 23.54 -15.03
CA LEU A 35 1.09 24.30 -16.29
C LEU A 35 2.48 24.89 -16.64
N VAL A 36 3.54 24.65 -15.87
CA VAL A 36 4.90 25.12 -16.18
C VAL A 36 5.84 23.91 -16.20
N ASN A 37 6.33 23.59 -17.41
CA ASN A 37 7.21 22.46 -17.77
C ASN A 37 6.58 21.07 -17.64
N ASP A 38 6.17 20.48 -18.79
CA ASP A 38 5.64 19.11 -18.95
C ASP A 38 5.03 18.54 -17.68
N GLY A 39 3.76 18.87 -17.46
CA GLY A 39 3.04 18.75 -16.18
C GLY A 39 2.82 17.34 -15.63
N PHE A 40 3.59 16.36 -16.11
CA PHE A 40 3.49 14.96 -15.77
C PHE A 40 4.65 14.51 -14.89
N THR A 41 4.32 13.64 -13.95
CA THR A 41 5.26 12.72 -13.31
C THR A 41 5.04 11.34 -13.93
N SER A 42 6.12 10.66 -14.30
CA SER A 42 6.06 9.33 -14.90
C SER A 42 7.20 8.45 -14.45
N PHE A 43 6.93 7.17 -14.23
CA PHE A 43 7.93 6.15 -13.93
C PHE A 43 7.75 4.96 -14.88
N LYS A 44 8.84 4.37 -15.33
CA LYS A 44 8.81 3.04 -15.94
C LYS A 44 8.50 1.99 -14.88
N THR A 45 7.90 0.88 -15.27
CA THR A 45 7.52 -0.19 -14.33
C THR A 45 8.71 -0.75 -13.53
N ASN A 46 9.90 -0.82 -14.14
CA ASN A 46 11.12 -1.28 -13.46
C ASN A 46 11.68 -0.25 -12.46
N GLU A 47 11.29 1.02 -12.57
CA GLU A 47 11.67 2.09 -11.63
C GLU A 47 10.78 2.11 -10.38
N ILE A 48 9.58 1.51 -10.44
CA ILE A 48 8.62 1.49 -9.33
C ILE A 48 9.12 0.59 -8.18
N LYS A 49 9.29 1.18 -7.01
CA LYS A 49 9.78 0.53 -5.79
C LYS A 49 8.64 0.17 -4.84
N GLU A 50 7.82 1.17 -4.51
CA GLU A 50 6.89 1.12 -3.38
C GLU A 50 5.58 1.84 -3.68
N PHE A 51 4.49 1.42 -3.03
CA PHE A 51 3.25 2.19 -3.03
C PHE A 51 2.56 2.19 -1.67
N CYS A 52 1.78 3.23 -1.43
CA CYS A 52 0.85 3.33 -0.31
C CYS A 52 -0.46 4.00 -0.77
N TYR A 53 -1.55 3.77 -0.04
CA TYR A 53 -2.85 4.34 -0.35
C TYR A 53 -3.70 4.55 0.90
N GLY A 54 -4.57 5.54 0.89
CA GLY A 54 -5.46 5.79 2.01
C GLY A 54 -6.52 6.83 1.76
N VAL A 55 -7.38 6.99 2.76
CA VAL A 55 -8.42 8.01 2.78
C VAL A 55 -8.30 8.84 4.05
N THR A 56 -7.99 10.14 3.89
CA THR A 56 -8.06 11.11 4.99
C THR A 56 -9.50 11.62 5.10
N LEU A 57 -10.08 11.57 6.30
CA LEU A 57 -11.41 12.11 6.57
C LEU A 57 -11.31 13.55 7.05
N TYR A 58 -12.03 14.46 6.38
CA TYR A 58 -12.24 15.81 6.87
C TYR A 58 -13.48 15.82 7.75
N GLN A 59 -13.28 16.11 9.04
CA GLN A 59 -14.34 16.06 10.04
C GLN A 59 -14.23 17.22 11.04
N TYR A 60 -15.40 17.69 11.49
CA TYR A 60 -15.55 18.47 12.72
C TYR A 60 -16.36 17.61 13.70
N ARG A 61 -17.66 17.92 13.89
CA ARG A 61 -18.61 17.02 14.57
C ARG A 61 -19.14 15.90 13.65
N LEU A 62 -19.10 16.12 12.34
CA LEU A 62 -19.54 15.19 11.31
C LEU A 62 -18.48 15.13 10.20
N VAL A 63 -18.37 13.98 9.52
CA VAL A 63 -17.50 13.81 8.34
C VAL A 63 -18.11 14.57 7.17
N PHE A 64 -17.45 15.65 6.74
CA PHE A 64 -17.89 16.50 5.63
C PHE A 64 -17.02 16.37 4.39
N GLY A 65 -15.87 15.68 4.47
CA GLY A 65 -15.02 15.46 3.31
C GLY A 65 -14.17 14.20 3.40
N ARG A 66 -13.71 13.75 2.24
CA ARG A 66 -12.78 12.62 2.07
C ARG A 66 -11.72 13.02 1.06
N GLU A 67 -10.48 12.75 1.40
CA GLU A 67 -9.35 12.86 0.50
C GLU A 67 -8.78 11.47 0.23
N TYR A 68 -8.84 11.07 -1.02
CA TYR A 68 -8.31 9.82 -1.53
C TYR A 68 -6.87 10.03 -1.98
N GLN A 69 -5.97 9.14 -1.58
CA GLN A 69 -4.54 9.23 -1.83
C GLN A 69 -4.01 7.88 -2.33
N VAL A 70 -3.27 7.90 -3.43
CA VAL A 70 -2.43 6.79 -3.89
C VAL A 70 -1.08 7.37 -4.24
N TRP A 71 -0.04 6.95 -3.53
CA TRP A 71 1.33 7.41 -3.75
C TRP A 71 2.18 6.25 -4.22
N ILE A 72 3.01 6.53 -5.21
CA ILE A 72 3.90 5.55 -5.82
C ILE A 72 5.28 6.16 -5.80
N LYS A 73 6.24 5.39 -5.33
CA LYS A 73 7.62 5.80 -5.13
C LYS A 73 8.54 4.98 -6.03
N ASN A 74 9.50 5.64 -6.68
CA ASN A 74 10.54 4.96 -7.47
C ASN A 74 11.78 4.62 -6.62
N PHE A 75 12.80 4.02 -7.25
CA PHE A 75 14.06 3.70 -6.56
C PHE A 75 14.91 4.93 -6.23
N ASP A 76 14.66 6.07 -6.87
CA ASP A 76 15.31 7.36 -6.60
C ASP A 76 14.58 8.20 -5.53
N ASP A 77 13.63 7.58 -4.81
CA ASP A 77 12.77 8.21 -3.77
C ASP A 77 11.86 9.35 -4.27
N GLU A 78 11.70 9.51 -5.59
CA GLU A 78 10.68 10.38 -6.18
C GLU A 78 9.28 9.80 -5.99
N ILE A 79 8.29 10.67 -5.77
CA ILE A 79 6.92 10.25 -5.45
C ILE A 79 5.93 10.85 -6.45
N LEU A 80 5.24 9.98 -7.19
CA LEU A 80 4.06 10.30 -7.98
C LEU A 80 2.83 10.29 -7.05
N LYS A 81 2.14 11.42 -6.94
CA LYS A 81 1.03 11.61 -5.98
C LYS A 81 -0.31 11.75 -6.69
N ILE A 82 -1.11 10.70 -6.65
CA ILE A 82 -2.51 10.74 -7.09
C ILE A 82 -3.38 11.12 -5.90
N LYS A 83 -4.01 12.30 -5.97
CA LYS A 83 -4.85 12.83 -4.89
C LYS A 83 -6.10 13.49 -5.43
N PHE A 84 -7.24 13.18 -4.83
CA PHE A 84 -8.52 13.81 -5.15
C PHE A 84 -9.50 13.75 -3.98
N THR A 85 -10.48 14.64 -3.99
CA THR A 85 -11.36 14.91 -2.84
C THR A 85 -12.84 14.82 -3.20
N SER A 86 -13.65 14.41 -2.22
CA SER A 86 -15.11 14.51 -2.25
C SER A 86 -15.56 15.22 -0.98
N TYR A 87 -16.36 16.28 -1.14
CA TYR A 87 -16.94 17.05 -0.04
C TYR A 87 -18.46 16.93 -0.03
N PHE A 88 -19.04 17.06 1.16
CA PHE A 88 -20.49 17.09 1.42
C PHE A 88 -21.27 15.92 0.78
N GLY A 89 -20.62 14.76 0.63
CA GLY A 89 -21.22 13.58 0.02
C GLY A 89 -21.38 13.63 -1.51
N ILE A 90 -20.98 14.73 -2.16
CA ILE A 90 -21.11 14.91 -3.62
C ILE A 90 -20.34 13.81 -4.34
N LYS A 91 -21.07 12.98 -5.10
CA LYS A 91 -20.54 11.85 -5.89
C LYS A 91 -19.67 10.88 -5.07
N LYS A 92 -19.88 10.80 -3.75
CA LYS A 92 -19.06 10.00 -2.82
C LYS A 92 -18.82 8.57 -3.31
N LEU A 93 -19.88 7.86 -3.73
CA LEU A 93 -19.78 6.48 -4.22
C LEU A 93 -18.92 6.39 -5.48
N LYS A 94 -19.25 7.20 -6.50
CA LYS A 94 -18.49 7.25 -7.76
C LYS A 94 -17.01 7.60 -7.57
N VAL A 95 -16.70 8.52 -6.65
CA VAL A 95 -15.31 8.88 -6.33
C VAL A 95 -14.60 7.74 -5.59
N HIS A 96 -15.31 7.01 -4.73
CA HIS A 96 -14.76 5.84 -4.06
C HIS A 96 -14.53 4.66 -5.02
N GLU A 97 -15.44 4.41 -5.96
CA GLU A 97 -15.28 3.41 -7.02
C GLU A 97 -14.04 3.70 -7.88
N LEU A 98 -13.89 4.95 -8.32
CA LEU A 98 -12.70 5.42 -9.04
C LEU A 98 -11.41 5.15 -8.24
N TYR A 99 -11.43 5.43 -6.94
CA TYR A 99 -10.30 5.18 -6.06
C TYR A 99 -9.96 3.68 -5.97
N SER A 100 -10.96 2.82 -5.80
CA SER A 100 -10.79 1.37 -5.76
C SER A 100 -10.26 0.81 -7.09
N GLU A 101 -10.73 1.34 -8.22
CA GLU A 101 -10.27 0.97 -9.57
C GLU A 101 -8.78 1.32 -9.77
N ILE A 102 -8.35 2.51 -9.33
CA ILE A 102 -6.95 2.93 -9.38
C ILE A 102 -6.06 2.00 -8.55
N ILE A 103 -6.44 1.69 -7.30
CA ILE A 103 -5.64 0.82 -6.43
C ILE A 103 -5.53 -0.59 -7.04
N THR A 104 -6.64 -1.14 -7.50
CA THR A 104 -6.68 -2.49 -8.10
C THR A 104 -5.77 -2.55 -9.32
N SER A 105 -5.82 -1.53 -10.17
CA SER A 105 -4.98 -1.47 -11.37
C SER A 105 -3.49 -1.27 -11.04
N VAL A 106 -3.15 -0.43 -10.06
CA VAL A 106 -1.77 -0.28 -9.57
C VAL A 106 -1.23 -1.61 -9.04
N TRP A 107 -2.05 -2.33 -8.27
CA TRP A 107 -1.70 -3.64 -7.74
C TRP A 107 -1.44 -4.66 -8.85
N ASP A 108 -2.41 -4.85 -9.75
CA ASP A 108 -2.35 -5.87 -10.79
C ASP A 108 -1.22 -5.62 -11.81
N LEU A 109 -0.96 -4.35 -12.15
CA LEU A 109 0.07 -4.01 -13.13
C LEU A 109 1.48 -4.14 -12.56
N TYR A 110 1.71 -3.61 -11.35
CA TYR A 110 3.06 -3.33 -10.87
C TYR A 110 3.52 -4.14 -9.64
N PHE A 111 2.59 -4.57 -8.77
CA PHE A 111 2.97 -5.13 -7.47
C PHE A 111 2.62 -6.60 -7.29
N LYS A 112 1.63 -7.15 -8.00
CA LYS A 112 1.25 -8.55 -7.91
C LYS A 112 2.41 -9.51 -8.18
N GLU A 113 3.15 -9.30 -9.27
CA GLU A 113 4.32 -10.13 -9.61
C GLU A 113 5.47 -9.94 -8.60
N LYS A 114 5.68 -8.72 -8.10
CA LYS A 114 6.69 -8.46 -7.05
C LYS A 114 6.35 -9.20 -5.76
N THR A 115 5.07 -9.25 -5.38
CA THR A 115 4.59 -10.05 -4.24
C THR A 115 4.83 -11.54 -4.43
N ILE A 116 4.57 -12.07 -5.63
CA ILE A 116 4.86 -13.47 -5.95
C ILE A 116 6.36 -13.75 -5.80
N ALA A 117 7.23 -12.87 -6.31
CA ALA A 117 8.68 -13.01 -6.17
C ALA A 117 9.13 -13.08 -4.70
N PHE A 118 8.60 -12.24 -3.82
CA PHE A 118 8.89 -12.33 -2.37
C PHE A 118 8.48 -13.68 -1.76
N ILE A 119 7.34 -14.23 -2.18
CA ILE A 119 6.88 -15.55 -1.71
C ILE A 119 7.82 -16.66 -2.20
N GLU A 120 8.31 -16.57 -3.44
CA GLU A 120 9.29 -17.53 -3.97
C GLU A 120 10.66 -17.42 -3.30
N ASP A 121 11.13 -16.20 -3.02
CA ASP A 121 12.35 -15.98 -2.24
C ASP A 121 12.25 -16.60 -0.84
N PHE A 122 11.09 -16.45 -0.19
CA PHE A 122 10.83 -17.11 1.10
C PHE A 122 10.91 -18.64 1.01
N LYS A 123 10.30 -19.23 -0.03
CA LYS A 123 10.34 -20.69 -0.26
C LYS A 123 11.77 -21.21 -0.48
N GLN A 124 12.64 -20.38 -1.03
CA GLN A 124 14.07 -20.68 -1.22
C GLN A 124 14.90 -20.46 0.05
N GLY A 125 14.28 -20.10 1.17
CA GLY A 125 14.96 -19.84 2.44
C GLY A 125 15.68 -18.50 2.51
N LYS A 126 15.35 -17.55 1.61
CA LYS A 126 15.96 -16.21 1.62
C LYS A 126 15.27 -15.30 2.62
N SER A 127 16.05 -14.37 3.16
CA SER A 127 15.57 -13.25 3.96
C SER A 127 15.45 -11.99 3.11
N PHE A 128 14.43 -11.17 3.36
CA PHE A 128 14.19 -9.93 2.61
C PHE A 128 13.39 -8.92 3.44
N PHE A 129 13.36 -7.67 2.97
CA PHE A 129 12.62 -6.58 3.60
C PHE A 129 11.39 -6.20 2.77
N ILE A 130 10.28 -5.93 3.45
CA ILE A 130 9.13 -5.24 2.87
C ILE A 130 8.78 -4.07 3.81
N GLY A 131 9.08 -2.85 3.36
CA GLY A 131 9.06 -1.69 4.24
C GLY A 131 10.03 -1.89 5.40
N GLU A 132 9.53 -1.77 6.62
CA GLU A 132 10.34 -1.89 7.86
C GLU A 132 10.45 -3.33 8.37
N ALA A 133 9.64 -4.25 7.85
CA ALA A 133 9.59 -5.63 8.31
C ALA A 133 10.65 -6.48 7.59
N GLU A 134 11.35 -7.32 8.35
CA GLU A 134 12.23 -8.35 7.82
C GLU A 134 11.52 -9.69 7.87
N ILE A 135 11.49 -10.39 6.74
CA ILE A 135 10.91 -11.71 6.60
C ILE A 135 12.07 -12.69 6.42
N ASN A 136 12.11 -13.75 7.22
CA ASN A 136 13.14 -14.78 7.15
C ASN A 136 12.55 -16.18 7.46
N PRO A 137 13.29 -17.28 7.23
CA PRO A 137 12.77 -18.63 7.44
C PRO A 137 12.27 -18.92 8.86
N GLU A 138 12.82 -18.25 9.87
CA GLU A 138 12.49 -18.42 11.29
C GLU A 138 11.19 -17.70 11.66
N GLY A 139 10.92 -16.53 11.09
CA GLY A 139 9.78 -15.71 11.44
C GLY A 139 9.70 -14.37 10.70
N ILE A 140 9.04 -13.43 11.35
CA ILE A 140 8.99 -12.02 10.95
C ILE A 140 9.59 -11.16 12.03
N ILE A 141 10.51 -10.27 11.67
CA ILE A 141 11.07 -9.27 12.58
C ILE A 141 10.30 -7.97 12.39
N ILE A 142 9.65 -7.52 13.45
CA ILE A 142 8.88 -6.28 13.49
C ILE A 142 9.52 -5.26 14.43
N THR A 143 9.33 -3.98 14.13
CA THR A 143 9.70 -2.89 15.05
C THR A 143 8.55 -2.63 16.02
N VAL A 144 8.81 -2.83 17.30
CA VAL A 144 7.87 -2.56 18.40
C VAL A 144 8.29 -1.26 19.11
N SER A 145 7.33 -0.37 19.32
CA SER A 145 7.53 0.86 20.09
C SER A 145 7.11 0.66 21.54
N LYS A 146 8.06 0.76 22.48
CA LYS A 146 7.79 0.79 23.92
C LYS A 146 8.22 2.12 24.50
N LEU A 147 7.25 2.95 24.90
CA LEU A 147 7.45 4.29 25.47
C LEU A 147 8.34 5.18 24.58
N LEU A 148 9.65 5.16 24.84
CA LEU A 148 10.67 5.99 24.19
C LEU A 148 11.69 5.18 23.36
N LYS A 149 11.56 3.85 23.31
CA LYS A 149 12.49 2.96 22.60
C LYS A 149 11.77 2.16 21.53
N GLN A 150 12.43 2.04 20.39
CA GLN A 150 12.06 1.09 19.34
C GLN A 150 12.97 -0.13 19.46
N GLU A 151 12.37 -1.31 19.47
CA GLU A 151 13.09 -2.58 19.49
C GLU A 151 12.62 -3.48 18.35
N LYS A 152 13.56 -4.17 17.71
CA LYS A 152 13.25 -5.22 16.74
C LYS A 152 12.94 -6.52 17.50
N LYS A 153 11.81 -7.15 17.18
CA LYS A 153 11.38 -8.42 17.76
C LYS A 153 11.10 -9.43 16.67
N LEU A 154 11.75 -10.59 16.76
CA LEU A 154 11.41 -11.75 15.97
C LEU A 154 10.16 -12.41 16.55
N ILE A 155 9.15 -12.63 15.72
CA ILE A 155 8.00 -13.47 16.03
C ILE A 155 8.13 -14.71 15.15
N ALA A 156 8.33 -15.86 15.78
CA ALA A 156 8.47 -17.14 15.09
C ALA A 156 7.17 -17.50 14.35
N TRP A 157 7.27 -18.14 13.18
CA TRP A 157 6.10 -18.35 12.31
C TRP A 157 4.90 -19.06 12.96
N ASN A 158 5.15 -19.99 13.89
CA ASN A 158 4.10 -20.68 14.65
C ASN A 158 3.30 -19.71 15.56
N ASP A 159 3.95 -18.66 16.04
CA ASP A 159 3.42 -17.64 16.93
C ASP A 159 2.91 -16.38 16.19
N VAL A 160 3.14 -16.25 14.87
CA VAL A 160 2.65 -15.09 14.11
C VAL A 160 1.12 -15.10 13.99
N GLY A 161 0.49 -14.05 14.53
CA GLY A 161 -0.89 -13.66 14.28
C GLY A 161 -0.97 -12.43 13.38
N ILE A 162 -2.02 -12.37 12.55
CA ILE A 162 -2.34 -11.18 11.75
C ILE A 162 -3.80 -10.79 11.89
N ARG A 163 -4.09 -9.48 11.83
CA ARG A 163 -5.46 -8.98 11.78
C ARG A 163 -5.60 -7.83 10.79
N LYS A 164 -6.56 -7.95 9.88
CA LYS A 164 -6.86 -6.93 8.87
C LYS A 164 -7.88 -5.93 9.41
N TYR A 165 -7.58 -4.64 9.28
CA TYR A 165 -8.49 -3.53 9.51
C TYR A 165 -8.69 -2.74 8.21
N ALA A 166 -9.59 -1.75 8.24
CA ALA A 166 -9.89 -0.95 7.05
C ALA A 166 -8.71 -0.06 6.60
N THR A 167 -7.92 0.48 7.54
CA THR A 167 -6.86 1.48 7.28
C THR A 167 -5.45 0.97 7.58
N TYR A 168 -5.32 -0.22 8.14
CA TYR A 168 -4.06 -0.86 8.49
C TYR A 168 -4.25 -2.38 8.62
N PHE A 169 -3.17 -3.13 8.77
CA PHE A 169 -3.23 -4.48 9.33
C PHE A 169 -2.19 -4.63 10.43
N SER A 170 -2.43 -5.50 11.41
CA SER A 170 -1.46 -5.78 12.46
C SER A 170 -0.78 -7.12 12.27
N VAL A 171 0.49 -7.18 12.65
CA VAL A 171 1.25 -8.39 12.93
C VAL A 171 1.52 -8.41 14.43
N TYR A 172 1.30 -9.56 15.08
CA TYR A 172 1.49 -9.71 16.51
C TYR A 172 1.88 -11.14 16.89
N SER A 173 2.49 -11.31 18.06
CA SER A 173 2.72 -12.61 18.71
C SER A 173 1.40 -13.11 19.33
N LYS A 174 1.01 -14.36 19.04
CA LYS A 174 -0.17 -14.97 19.67
C LYS A 174 0.05 -15.19 21.17
N GLU A 175 1.27 -15.54 21.56
CA GLU A 175 1.67 -15.74 22.96
C GLU A 175 1.76 -14.41 23.74
N ASN A 176 2.31 -13.35 23.12
CA ASN A 176 2.59 -12.07 23.77
C ASN A 176 2.04 -10.85 22.97
N PRO A 177 0.72 -10.76 22.70
CA PRO A 177 0.16 -9.77 21.79
C PRO A 177 0.27 -8.33 22.28
N LEU A 178 0.27 -8.10 23.60
CA LEU A 178 0.40 -6.75 24.17
C LEU A 178 1.81 -6.18 23.99
N ASP A 179 2.81 -7.05 24.09
CA ASP A 179 4.22 -6.66 24.02
C ASP A 179 4.77 -6.69 22.60
N PHE A 180 4.39 -7.68 21.79
CA PHE A 180 4.93 -7.87 20.44
C PHE A 180 3.81 -7.68 19.41
N ASN A 181 3.56 -6.42 19.06
CA ASN A 181 2.65 -6.06 17.98
C ASN A 181 3.12 -4.82 17.21
N ARG A 182 2.79 -4.77 15.92
CA ARG A 182 2.94 -3.59 15.06
C ARG A 182 1.78 -3.53 14.08
N GLY A 183 1.10 -2.38 14.03
CA GLY A 183 0.08 -2.09 13.02
C GLY A 183 0.68 -1.33 11.85
N TYR A 184 0.62 -1.86 10.64
CA TYR A 184 1.11 -1.25 9.40
C TYR A 184 -0.02 -0.56 8.64
N SER A 185 0.07 0.77 8.51
CA SER A 185 -0.93 1.61 7.86
C SER A 185 -0.82 1.57 6.35
N TYR A 186 -1.92 1.27 5.65
CA TYR A 186 -1.94 1.32 4.18
C TYR A 186 -1.57 2.71 3.64
N GLN A 187 -1.85 3.76 4.41
CA GLN A 187 -1.63 5.15 4.02
C GLN A 187 -0.23 5.66 4.35
N LYS A 188 0.32 5.25 5.50
CA LYS A 188 1.56 5.83 6.04
C LYS A 188 2.79 4.94 5.85
N ASP A 189 2.61 3.63 5.88
CA ASP A 189 3.70 2.67 5.76
C ASP A 189 3.75 2.13 4.31
N TRP A 190 4.90 2.27 3.66
CA TRP A 190 5.11 1.83 2.28
C TRP A 190 4.97 0.31 2.14
N ASN A 191 4.40 -0.15 1.02
CA ASN A 191 4.23 -1.57 0.70
C ASN A 191 3.45 -2.37 1.75
N THR A 192 2.64 -1.73 2.61
CA THR A 192 1.78 -2.41 3.58
C THR A 192 0.89 -3.48 2.94
N PHE A 193 0.32 -3.20 1.76
CA PHE A 193 -0.51 -4.19 1.05
C PHE A 193 0.30 -5.36 0.51
N VAL A 194 1.53 -5.12 0.04
CA VAL A 194 2.49 -6.18 -0.33
C VAL A 194 2.80 -7.04 0.88
N LEU A 195 3.19 -6.43 2.01
CA LEU A 195 3.53 -7.13 3.24
C LEU A 195 2.39 -8.00 3.75
N TYR A 196 1.16 -7.46 3.79
CA TYR A 196 -0.02 -8.21 4.18
C TYR A 196 -0.20 -9.48 3.33
N ASN A 197 -0.12 -9.36 1.99
CA ASN A 197 -0.31 -10.49 1.09
C ASN A 197 0.80 -11.55 1.25
N VAL A 198 2.06 -11.12 1.41
CA VAL A 198 3.20 -12.04 1.64
C VAL A 198 3.03 -12.79 2.96
N VAL A 199 2.83 -12.08 4.07
CA VAL A 199 2.71 -12.69 5.41
C VAL A 199 1.49 -13.61 5.49
N ASN A 200 0.33 -13.17 4.98
CA ASN A 200 -0.88 -13.99 4.96
C ASN A 200 -0.69 -15.30 4.17
N THR A 201 0.02 -15.23 3.04
CA THR A 201 0.30 -16.41 2.22
C THR A 201 1.28 -17.36 2.90
N ILE A 202 2.32 -16.85 3.56
CA ILE A 202 3.28 -17.66 4.31
C ILE A 202 2.57 -18.42 5.45
N ILE A 203 1.73 -17.73 6.23
CA ILE A 203 0.97 -18.34 7.34
C ILE A 203 0.01 -19.40 6.80
N ALA A 204 -0.75 -19.10 5.75
CA ALA A 204 -1.70 -20.05 5.15
C ALA A 204 -0.98 -21.34 4.67
N ASN A 205 0.16 -21.20 3.98
CA ASN A 205 0.94 -22.34 3.50
C ASN A 205 1.55 -23.17 4.63
N LYS A 206 1.91 -22.55 5.76
CA LYS A 206 2.42 -23.29 6.93
C LYS A 206 1.32 -24.03 7.68
N ASN A 207 0.12 -23.47 7.77
CA ASN A 207 -1.02 -24.17 8.37
C ASN A 207 -1.41 -25.41 7.55
N ILE A 208 -1.40 -25.32 6.22
CA ILE A 208 -1.69 -26.47 5.34
C ILE A 208 -0.66 -27.61 5.48
N LYS A 209 0.60 -27.29 5.84
CA LYS A 209 1.66 -28.31 6.02
C LYS A 209 1.67 -28.96 7.40
N ASN A 210 0.92 -28.43 8.36
CA ASN A 210 0.85 -28.94 9.73
C ASN A 210 -0.38 -29.83 9.96
N ASP A 211 -1.24 -30.00 8.95
CA ASP A 211 -2.32 -30.98 8.85
C ASP A 211 -1.87 -32.20 8.02
#